data_AF-A0A0K2ZFS5-F1
#
_entry.id   AF-A0A0K2ZFS5-F1
#
_cell.length_a   1.000
_cell.length_b   1.000
_cell.length_c   1.000
_cell.angle_alpha   90.00
_cell.angle_beta   90.00
_cell.angle_gamma   90.00
#
_symmetry.space_group_name_H-M   'P 1'
#
loop_
_entity.id
_entity.type
_entity.pdbx_description
1 polymer ?
#
loop_
_entity_poly.entity_id
_entity_poly.type
_entity_poly.pdbx_seq_one_letter_code
_entity_poly.pdbx_strand_id
1 'polypeptide(L)'
;MRPITLIVPLMLTSLVACQQHEAPIPGDQSTDAVKSAVYQIPVQPLAAGGNCALDSVNGAPAANASLKTGTSALFAGWMGDGQKQVPEKAELIFKGQGQSYQYPLRAGGERQDVVSVLGAPGLAKSGYNVTLSLGGVAPGKYALSIVNGGEPATECNLNIDLTIID
;
A
#
# COMPACT_ATOMS: atom_id res chain seq x y z
N MET A 1 60.80 10.24 -40.31
CA MET A 1 59.97 9.08 -40.70
C MET A 1 59.18 8.66 -39.47
N ARG A 2 57.83 8.63 -39.57
CA ARG A 2 56.87 8.34 -38.47
C ARG A 2 57.00 6.88 -37.98
N PRO A 3 56.50 6.54 -36.78
CA PRO A 3 55.08 6.14 -36.70
C PRO A 3 54.28 6.93 -35.64
N ILE A 4 53.05 7.24 -36.03
CA ILE A 4 51.96 7.74 -35.18
C ILE A 4 51.26 6.53 -34.60
N THR A 5 51.15 6.46 -33.27
CA THR A 5 50.34 5.45 -32.60
C THR A 5 48.97 6.05 -32.28
N LEU A 6 47.97 5.60 -33.03
CA LEU A 6 46.54 5.78 -32.77
C LEU A 6 46.13 4.91 -31.57
N ILE A 7 45.50 5.51 -30.56
CA ILE A 7 44.73 4.77 -29.55
C ILE A 7 43.30 5.34 -29.58
N VAL A 8 42.38 4.51 -30.04
CA VAL A 8 40.92 4.73 -30.18
C VAL A 8 40.25 3.88 -29.08
N PRO A 9 39.08 4.29 -28.56
CA PRO A 9 38.77 4.30 -27.13
C PRO A 9 38.11 3.01 -26.64
N LEU A 10 38.33 2.68 -25.37
CA LEU A 10 37.54 1.69 -24.65
C LEU A 10 36.36 2.40 -23.99
N MET A 11 35.22 2.47 -24.70
CA MET A 11 33.95 2.82 -24.07
C MET A 11 33.55 1.70 -23.12
N LEU A 12 33.66 1.95 -21.81
CA LEU A 12 33.02 1.11 -20.80
C LEU A 12 31.49 1.27 -20.94
N THR A 13 30.85 0.23 -21.46
CA THR A 13 29.40 0.02 -21.35
C THR A 13 29.06 -0.29 -19.89
N SER A 14 28.71 0.73 -19.13
CA SER A 14 28.18 0.56 -17.77
C SER A 14 26.80 -0.09 -17.84
N LEU A 15 26.70 -1.17 -17.07
CA LEU A 15 25.59 -2.09 -16.97
C LEU A 15 24.28 -1.42 -16.53
N VAL A 16 23.21 -1.82 -17.21
CA VAL A 16 21.83 -2.04 -16.73
C VAL A 16 21.62 -1.60 -15.28
N ALA A 17 21.09 -0.39 -15.09
CA ALA A 17 20.45 -0.02 -13.84
C ALA A 17 19.18 -0.87 -13.72
N CYS A 18 19.21 -1.87 -12.83
CA CYS A 18 17.98 -2.39 -12.25
C CYS A 18 17.22 -1.18 -11.70
N GLN A 19 16.08 -0.85 -12.31
CA GLN A 19 15.11 0.06 -11.72
C GLN A 19 14.67 -0.57 -10.40
N GLN A 20 15.39 -0.24 -9.32
CA GLN A 20 14.87 -0.42 -7.98
C GLN A 20 13.60 0.42 -7.95
N HIS A 21 12.45 -0.24 -7.93
CA HIS A 21 11.21 0.40 -7.51
C HIS A 21 11.49 0.98 -6.13
N GLU A 22 11.78 2.28 -6.07
CA GLU A 22 11.96 2.97 -4.82
C GLU A 22 10.65 2.85 -4.04
N ALA A 23 10.76 2.34 -2.81
CA ALA A 23 9.62 2.27 -1.92
C ALA A 23 9.07 3.70 -1.72
N PRO A 24 7.75 3.90 -1.67
CA PRO A 24 7.16 5.22 -1.55
C PRO A 24 7.72 6.02 -0.35
N ILE A 25 8.02 7.31 -0.57
CA ILE A 25 8.38 8.25 0.50
C ILE A 25 7.18 8.36 1.46
N PRO A 26 7.37 8.23 2.79
CA PRO A 26 6.24 8.19 3.73
C PRO A 26 5.44 9.50 3.73
N GLY A 27 4.15 9.41 3.42
CA GLY A 27 3.18 10.51 3.52
C GLY A 27 2.82 10.91 4.96
N ASP A 28 3.18 10.10 5.94
CA ASP A 28 3.08 10.43 7.36
C ASP A 28 4.37 9.95 8.06
N GLN A 29 5.16 10.89 8.60
CA GLN A 29 6.46 10.61 9.26
C GLN A 29 6.28 10.12 10.71
N SER A 30 5.08 9.67 11.08
CA SER A 30 4.84 9.13 12.42
C SER A 30 5.51 7.76 12.53
N THR A 31 6.46 7.66 13.44
CA THR A 31 7.13 6.39 13.79
C THR A 31 6.24 5.49 14.65
N ASP A 32 5.07 5.98 15.08
CA ASP A 32 4.19 5.25 15.98
C ASP A 32 3.26 4.32 15.20
N ALA A 33 3.14 3.08 15.69
CA ALA A 33 2.24 2.11 15.11
C ALA A 33 0.77 2.54 15.31
N VAL A 34 0.03 2.68 14.20
CA VAL A 34 -1.39 3.00 14.19
C VAL A 34 -2.17 1.86 14.84
N LYS A 35 -3.00 2.17 15.83
CA LYS A 35 -3.81 1.19 16.55
C LYS A 35 -5.09 0.88 15.77
N SER A 36 -5.57 -0.35 15.89
CA SER A 36 -6.87 -0.74 15.37
C SER A 36 -8.01 -0.16 16.21
N ALA A 37 -9.14 0.02 15.56
CA ALA A 37 -10.45 0.03 16.20
C ALA A 37 -11.28 -1.16 15.73
N VAL A 38 -12.32 -1.51 16.49
CA VAL A 38 -13.33 -2.49 16.10
C VAL A 38 -14.11 -1.92 14.90
N TYR A 39 -14.07 -2.60 13.76
CA TYR A 39 -14.85 -2.19 12.59
C TYR A 39 -16.31 -2.59 12.77
N GLN A 40 -17.19 -1.59 12.76
CA GLN A 40 -18.62 -1.82 12.75
C GLN A 40 -19.06 -2.02 11.30
N ILE A 41 -19.52 -3.23 10.96
CA ILE A 41 -19.98 -3.54 9.61
C ILE A 41 -21.22 -2.69 9.32
N PRO A 42 -21.23 -1.91 8.22
CA PRO A 42 -22.40 -1.13 7.83
C PRO A 42 -23.63 -2.01 7.62
N VAL A 43 -24.81 -1.48 7.97
CA VAL A 43 -26.10 -2.19 7.80
C VAL A 43 -26.39 -2.49 6.33
N GLN A 44 -26.06 -1.54 5.44
CA GLN A 44 -26.11 -1.73 3.99
C GLN A 44 -24.70 -1.98 3.44
N PRO A 45 -24.50 -2.94 2.54
CA PRO A 45 -23.22 -3.14 1.88
C PRO A 45 -22.75 -1.87 1.18
N LEU A 46 -21.46 -1.54 1.34
CA LEU A 46 -20.85 -0.45 0.60
C LEU A 46 -20.78 -0.81 -0.88
N ALA A 47 -20.96 0.17 -1.74
CA ALA A 47 -20.75 -0.01 -3.17
C ALA A 47 -19.27 -0.29 -3.45
N ALA A 48 -18.99 -1.22 -4.35
CA ALA A 48 -17.62 -1.41 -4.84
C ALA A 48 -17.16 -0.14 -5.57
N GLY A 49 -15.95 0.32 -5.28
CA GLY A 49 -15.42 1.52 -5.91
C GLY A 49 -13.97 1.81 -5.53
N GLY A 50 -13.38 2.74 -6.27
CA GLY A 50 -11.98 3.09 -6.12
C GLY A 50 -11.01 2.12 -6.80
N ASN A 51 -9.73 2.41 -6.61
CA ASN A 51 -8.61 1.60 -7.09
C ASN A 51 -7.60 1.53 -5.96
N CYS A 52 -7.09 0.35 -5.64
CA CYS A 52 -6.18 0.18 -4.51
C CYS A 52 -5.28 -1.03 -4.72
N ALA A 53 -4.14 -1.01 -4.04
CA ALA A 53 -3.31 -2.19 -3.86
C ALA A 53 -2.58 -2.14 -2.52
N LEU A 54 -2.32 -3.32 -1.98
CA LEU A 54 -1.36 -3.52 -0.91
C LEU A 54 -0.16 -4.22 -1.53
N ASP A 55 0.90 -3.46 -1.73
CA ASP A 55 2.09 -3.91 -2.47
C ASP A 55 2.96 -4.79 -1.58
N SER A 56 3.15 -4.39 -0.31
CA SER A 56 4.02 -5.13 0.62
C SER A 56 3.58 -5.07 2.07
N VAL A 57 3.98 -6.11 2.80
CA VAL A 57 3.93 -6.21 4.26
C VAL A 57 5.35 -6.52 4.74
N ASN A 58 5.90 -5.68 5.62
CA ASN A 58 7.29 -5.73 6.10
C ASN A 58 8.32 -5.80 4.94
N GLY A 59 8.04 -5.11 3.84
CA GLY A 59 8.90 -5.07 2.65
C GLY A 59 8.88 -6.32 1.76
N ALA A 60 8.12 -7.36 2.14
CA ALA A 60 7.85 -8.53 1.30
C ALA A 60 6.51 -8.37 0.57
N PRO A 61 6.32 -9.00 -0.62
CA PRO A 61 5.03 -9.00 -1.31
C PRO A 61 3.88 -9.42 -0.39
N ALA A 62 2.76 -8.69 -0.43
CA ALA A 62 1.68 -8.86 0.53
C ALA A 62 0.89 -10.18 0.44
N ALA A 63 1.04 -10.91 -0.67
CA ALA A 63 0.31 -12.15 -0.91
C ALA A 63 0.58 -13.19 0.19
N ASN A 64 -0.50 -13.69 0.82
CA ASN A 64 -0.46 -14.69 1.89
C ASN A 64 0.39 -14.29 3.11
N ALA A 65 0.47 -12.99 3.41
CA ALA A 65 1.19 -12.52 4.59
C ALA A 65 0.65 -13.18 5.88
N SER A 66 1.56 -13.54 6.78
CA SER A 66 1.24 -14.04 8.11
C SER A 66 1.96 -13.19 9.15
N LEU A 67 1.21 -12.67 10.11
CA LEU A 67 1.73 -11.76 11.14
C LEU A 67 1.33 -12.25 12.52
N LYS A 68 2.15 -11.94 13.52
CA LYS A 68 1.87 -12.32 14.90
C LYS A 68 0.98 -11.28 15.59
N THR A 69 -0.01 -11.71 16.35
CA THR A 69 -0.80 -10.81 17.20
C THR A 69 0.11 -10.11 18.23
N GLY A 70 -0.25 -8.90 18.64
CA GLY A 70 0.53 -8.12 19.61
C GLY A 70 1.81 -7.48 19.07
N THR A 71 2.20 -7.74 17.82
CA THR A 71 3.35 -7.05 17.18
C THR A 71 2.90 -5.84 16.38
N SER A 72 3.84 -5.19 15.68
CA SER A 72 3.53 -4.21 14.65
C SER A 72 4.10 -4.66 13.30
N ALA A 73 3.52 -4.20 12.21
CA ALA A 73 3.98 -4.51 10.86
C ALA A 73 3.79 -3.32 9.92
N LEU A 74 4.72 -3.17 8.98
CA LEU A 74 4.72 -2.12 7.97
C LEU A 74 3.87 -2.55 6.78
N PHE A 75 2.86 -1.77 6.41
CA PHE A 75 2.02 -1.98 5.24
C PHE A 75 2.27 -0.86 4.25
N ALA A 76 2.61 -1.20 3.01
CA ALA A 76 2.83 -0.22 1.95
C ALA A 76 2.01 -0.56 0.71
N GLY A 77 1.48 0.47 0.08
CA GLY A 77 0.56 0.33 -1.05
C GLY A 77 0.13 1.67 -1.62
N TRP A 78 -1.02 1.69 -2.28
CA TRP A 78 -1.64 2.90 -2.79
C TRP A 78 -3.17 2.78 -2.82
N MET A 79 -3.84 3.93 -2.83
CA MET A 79 -5.30 4.00 -2.87
C MET A 79 -5.80 5.22 -3.63
N GLY A 80 -6.95 5.06 -4.28
CA GLY A 80 -7.70 6.09 -4.97
C GLY A 80 -9.20 5.84 -4.88
N ASP A 81 -9.98 6.90 -4.90
CA ASP A 81 -11.44 6.84 -4.93
C ASP A 81 -11.99 6.55 -6.34
N GLY A 82 -13.32 6.51 -6.46
CA GLY A 82 -14.01 6.27 -7.73
C GLY A 82 -13.77 7.34 -8.80
N GLN A 83 -13.32 8.54 -8.40
CA GLN A 83 -13.00 9.67 -9.26
C GLN A 83 -11.50 9.71 -9.61
N LYS A 84 -10.76 8.66 -9.24
CA LYS A 84 -9.31 8.54 -9.42
C LYS A 84 -8.55 9.71 -8.76
N GLN A 85 -9.04 10.14 -7.60
CA GLN A 85 -8.35 11.06 -6.70
C GLN A 85 -7.86 10.32 -5.46
N VAL A 86 -6.91 10.91 -4.76
CA VAL A 86 -6.57 10.46 -3.41
C VAL A 86 -7.78 10.73 -2.49
N PRO A 87 -8.32 9.72 -1.80
CA PRO A 87 -9.46 9.93 -0.90
C PRO A 87 -9.06 10.81 0.28
N GLU A 88 -9.93 11.76 0.67
CA GLU A 88 -9.70 12.62 1.84
C GLU A 88 -9.68 11.83 3.15
N LYS A 89 -10.43 10.73 3.20
CA LYS A 89 -10.51 9.79 4.33
C LYS A 89 -10.49 8.37 3.79
N ALA A 90 -9.68 7.53 4.38
CA ALA A 90 -9.67 6.10 4.07
C ALA A 90 -9.38 5.27 5.31
N GLU A 91 -9.91 4.05 5.33
CA GLU A 91 -9.68 3.07 6.38
C GLU A 91 -9.26 1.74 5.75
N LEU A 92 -8.18 1.12 6.25
CA LEU A 92 -7.84 -0.26 5.93
C LEU A 92 -8.62 -1.18 6.86
N ILE A 93 -9.43 -2.07 6.27
CA ILE A 93 -10.31 -2.98 6.99
C ILE A 93 -9.72 -4.38 6.96
N PHE A 94 -9.63 -5.00 8.14
CA PHE A 94 -9.35 -6.41 8.32
C PHE A 94 -10.70 -7.11 8.55
N LYS A 95 -11.26 -7.72 7.50
CA LYS A 95 -12.55 -8.41 7.59
C LYS A 95 -12.39 -9.84 8.06
N GLY A 96 -12.65 -10.07 9.34
CA GLY A 96 -12.63 -11.39 9.94
C GLY A 96 -14.01 -12.04 9.94
N GLN A 97 -14.07 -13.37 10.02
CA GLN A 97 -15.34 -14.11 10.17
C GLN A 97 -16.02 -13.84 11.53
N GLY A 98 -15.24 -13.53 12.57
CA GLY A 98 -15.73 -13.17 13.89
C GLY A 98 -15.74 -11.66 14.09
N GLN A 99 -14.59 -11.10 14.46
CA GLN A 99 -14.40 -9.65 14.64
C GLN A 99 -13.69 -9.07 13.43
N SER A 100 -14.13 -7.89 12.98
CA SER A 100 -13.40 -7.07 12.00
C SER A 100 -12.76 -5.86 12.67
N TYR A 101 -11.67 -5.37 12.08
CA TYR A 101 -10.89 -4.25 12.58
C TYR A 101 -10.67 -3.22 11.49
N GLN A 102 -10.48 -1.96 11.88
CA GLN A 102 -10.16 -0.86 10.98
C GLN A 102 -8.94 -0.09 11.45
N TYR A 103 -8.19 0.45 10.50
CA TYR A 103 -7.08 1.35 10.72
C TYR A 103 -7.24 2.59 9.84
N PRO A 104 -7.09 3.81 10.40
CA PRO A 104 -7.05 5.00 9.57
C PRO A 104 -5.86 4.93 8.62
N LEU A 105 -6.11 5.23 7.35
CA LEU A 105 -5.12 5.19 6.29
C LEU A 105 -4.98 6.57 5.66
N ARG A 106 -3.73 7.00 5.44
CA ARG A 106 -3.40 8.27 4.82
C ARG A 106 -2.42 8.03 3.69
N ALA A 107 -2.70 8.64 2.55
CA ALA A 107 -1.78 8.69 1.43
C ALA A 107 -0.90 9.95 1.52
N GLY A 108 0.04 10.06 0.60
CA GLY A 108 0.96 11.20 0.48
C GLY A 108 2.30 10.83 -0.17
N GLY A 109 2.57 9.52 -0.30
CA GLY A 109 3.71 9.00 -1.04
C GLY A 109 3.52 9.12 -2.55
N GLU A 110 4.61 9.45 -3.25
CA GLU A 110 4.62 9.57 -4.71
C GLU A 110 4.42 8.19 -5.36
N ARG A 111 3.57 8.15 -6.41
CA ARG A 111 3.20 6.96 -7.19
C ARG A 111 2.99 7.30 -8.66
N GLN A 112 4.06 7.78 -9.31
CA GLN A 112 4.03 8.12 -10.73
C GLN A 112 3.82 6.88 -11.63
N ASP A 113 4.20 5.70 -11.13
CA ASP A 113 3.88 4.40 -11.73
C ASP A 113 2.36 4.21 -11.84
N VAL A 114 1.61 4.47 -10.76
CA VAL A 114 0.14 4.38 -10.73
C VAL A 114 -0.49 5.37 -11.70
N VAL A 115 0.01 6.62 -11.72
CA VAL A 115 -0.44 7.64 -12.68
C VAL A 115 -0.28 7.15 -14.11
N SER A 116 0.89 6.58 -14.43
CA SER A 116 1.23 6.12 -15.77
C SER A 116 0.38 4.93 -16.22
N VAL A 117 0.13 3.97 -15.32
CA VAL A 117 -0.66 2.76 -15.62
C VAL A 117 -2.16 3.08 -15.72
N LEU A 118 -2.70 3.93 -14.84
CA LEU A 118 -4.14 4.21 -14.78
C LEU A 118 -4.59 5.44 -15.56
N GLY A 119 -3.65 6.20 -16.12
CA GLY A 119 -3.90 7.47 -16.81
C GLY A 119 -4.56 8.49 -15.88
N ALA A 120 -4.10 8.57 -14.63
CA ALA A 120 -4.82 9.22 -13.54
C ALA A 120 -3.93 10.19 -12.74
N PRO A 121 -3.78 11.45 -13.18
CA PRO A 121 -2.89 12.41 -12.53
C PRO A 121 -3.23 12.69 -11.05
N GLY A 122 -4.52 12.59 -10.69
CA GLY A 122 -4.99 12.75 -9.31
C GLY A 122 -4.45 11.70 -8.33
N LEU A 123 -3.83 10.63 -8.82
CA LEU A 123 -3.24 9.57 -8.01
C LEU A 123 -1.73 9.70 -7.81
N ALA A 124 -1.11 10.83 -8.22
CA ALA A 124 0.33 11.04 -8.06
C ALA A 124 0.79 10.85 -6.60
N LYS A 125 -0.05 11.22 -5.63
CA LYS A 125 0.22 11.13 -4.19
C LYS A 125 -0.54 9.99 -3.49
N SER A 126 -0.96 8.97 -4.23
CA SER A 126 -1.79 7.86 -3.71
C SER A 126 -1.07 6.87 -2.81
N GLY A 127 0.27 6.94 -2.74
CA GLY A 127 1.07 6.00 -1.98
C GLY A 127 0.88 6.16 -0.47
N TYR A 128 0.83 5.03 0.24
CA TYR A 128 0.86 4.98 1.69
C TYR A 128 1.97 4.03 2.15
N ASN A 129 2.51 4.33 3.33
CA ASN A 129 3.46 3.48 4.04
C ASN A 129 3.19 3.67 5.53
N VAL A 130 2.60 2.67 6.18
CA VAL A 130 2.04 2.80 7.53
C VAL A 130 2.43 1.62 8.41
N THR A 131 2.91 1.89 9.62
CA THR A 131 3.12 0.84 10.62
C THR A 131 1.82 0.63 11.37
N LEU A 132 1.27 -0.60 11.33
CA LEU A 132 0.04 -0.98 12.03
C LEU A 132 0.39 -1.79 13.27
N SER A 133 -0.24 -1.45 14.40
CA SER A 133 -0.20 -2.28 15.61
C SER A 133 -1.25 -3.37 15.53
N LEU A 134 -0.84 -4.61 15.77
CA LEU A 134 -1.71 -5.78 15.87
C LEU A 134 -2.08 -6.10 17.33
N GLY A 135 -1.81 -5.17 18.26
CA GLY A 135 -2.28 -5.28 19.64
C GLY A 135 -3.80 -5.30 19.69
N GLY A 136 -4.38 -6.36 20.26
CA GLY A 136 -5.83 -6.54 20.35
C GLY A 136 -6.50 -7.07 19.08
N VAL A 137 -5.74 -7.35 18.02
CA VAL A 137 -6.25 -8.07 16.84
C VAL A 137 -6.19 -9.57 17.12
N ALA A 138 -7.35 -10.22 17.11
CA ALA A 138 -7.41 -11.66 17.39
C ALA A 138 -6.71 -12.48 16.28
N PRO A 139 -6.12 -13.64 16.61
CA PRO A 139 -5.70 -14.61 15.60
C PRO A 139 -6.86 -15.01 14.68
N GLY A 140 -6.57 -15.23 13.40
CA GLY A 140 -7.57 -15.57 12.40
C GLY A 140 -7.17 -15.19 10.98
N LYS A 141 -8.05 -15.49 10.03
CA LYS A 141 -7.91 -15.05 8.63
C LYS A 141 -8.78 -13.82 8.39
N TYR A 142 -8.21 -12.86 7.67
CA TYR A 142 -8.84 -11.58 7.37
C TYR A 142 -8.73 -11.28 5.88
N ALA A 143 -9.87 -11.05 5.23
CA ALA A 143 -9.88 -10.47 3.90
C ALA A 143 -9.64 -8.95 4.03
N LEU A 144 -8.71 -8.41 3.25
CA LEU A 144 -8.36 -7.00 3.33
C LEU A 144 -9.15 -6.15 2.32
N SER A 145 -9.59 -4.98 2.76
CA SER A 145 -10.18 -3.96 1.89
C SER A 145 -9.84 -2.56 2.36
N ILE A 146 -9.97 -1.58 1.47
CA ILE A 146 -9.89 -0.16 1.82
C ILE A 146 -11.28 0.45 1.63
N VAL A 147 -11.79 1.09 2.67
CA VAL A 147 -13.01 1.90 2.60
C VAL A 147 -12.61 3.34 2.36
N ASN A 148 -13.00 3.87 1.19
CA ASN A 148 -12.86 5.27 0.86
C ASN A 148 -14.06 6.02 1.43
N GLY A 149 -13.79 6.91 2.38
CA GLY A 149 -14.81 7.78 2.98
C GLY A 149 -15.36 8.79 1.97
N GLY A 150 -16.55 9.31 2.27
CA GLY A 150 -17.31 10.18 1.38
C GLY A 150 -18.81 9.84 1.48
N GLU A 151 -19.63 10.56 0.72
CA GLU A 151 -21.07 10.29 0.62
C GLU A 151 -21.45 10.10 -0.87
N PRO A 152 -21.63 8.85 -1.35
CA PRO A 152 -21.54 7.60 -0.60
C PRO A 152 -20.10 7.12 -0.41
N ALA A 153 -19.84 6.43 0.72
CA ALA A 153 -18.60 5.70 0.91
C ALA A 153 -18.52 4.50 -0.04
N THR A 154 -17.31 4.15 -0.47
CA THR A 154 -17.06 3.01 -1.37
C THR A 154 -16.01 2.08 -0.80
N GLU A 155 -16.03 0.84 -1.26
CA GLU A 155 -15.08 -0.16 -0.84
C GLU A 155 -14.24 -0.68 -2.02
N CYS A 156 -12.93 -0.65 -1.85
CA CYS A 156 -11.96 -1.25 -2.74
C CYS A 156 -11.45 -2.56 -2.13
N ASN A 157 -11.76 -3.69 -2.75
CA ASN A 157 -11.28 -4.99 -2.30
C ASN A 157 -9.82 -5.19 -2.74
N LEU A 158 -8.93 -5.49 -1.79
CA LEU A 158 -7.51 -5.72 -2.07
C LEU A 158 -7.24 -7.11 -2.63
N ASN A 159 -8.21 -8.02 -2.55
CA ASN A 159 -8.12 -9.44 -2.93
C ASN A 159 -6.92 -10.15 -2.28
N ILE A 160 -6.64 -9.78 -1.02
CA ILE A 160 -5.55 -10.33 -0.21
C ILE A 160 -6.15 -10.87 1.09
N ASP A 161 -5.79 -12.10 1.41
CA ASP A 161 -6.02 -12.69 2.72
C ASP A 161 -4.77 -12.53 3.59
N LEU A 162 -4.97 -11.97 4.78
CA LEU A 162 -3.97 -11.86 5.84
C LEU A 162 -4.26 -12.89 6.93
N THR A 163 -3.23 -13.60 7.37
CA THR A 163 -3.34 -14.49 8.54
C THR A 163 -2.69 -13.84 9.76
N ILE A 164 -3.43 -13.74 10.86
CA ILE A 164 -2.91 -13.38 12.17
C ILE A 164 -2.76 -14.65 12.99
N ILE A 165 -1.57 -14.87 13.54
CA ILE A 165 -1.21 -16.04 14.37
C ILE A 165 -0.83 -15.61 15.79
N ASP A 166 -0.81 -16.57 16.72
CA ASP A 166 -0.40 -16.37 18.12
C ASP A 166 1.12 -16.17 18.31
#